data_AF-A0A820JL26-F1
#
_entry.id   AF-A0A820JL26-F1
#
_cell.length_a   1.000
_cell.length_b   1.000
_cell.length_c   1.000
_cell.angle_alpha   90.00
_cell.angle_beta   90.00
_cell.angle_gamma   90.00
#
_symmetry.space_group_name_H-M   'P 1'
#
loop_
_entity.id
_entity.type
_entity.pdbx_description
1 polymer ?
#
loop_
_entity_poly.entity_id
_entity_poly.type
_entity_poly.pdbx_seq_one_letter_code
_entity_poly.pdbx_strand_id
1 'polypeptide(L)'
;YQHLGQTCLYLIHKTHDLIDERNKYYNEWQTNKSLLTPRPDWDKVSNVIDGGIERWKILSNEKSSEQLVDILIKEINNENQIEKINEQNYFDAIGDDLLVLPFLRMPKNTRIFNRRMRRRMTGLLIKEI
;
A
#
# COMPACT_ATOMS: atom_id res chain seq x y z
N TYR A 1 6.38 -65.97 10.80
CA TYR A 1 7.16 -64.83 11.34
C TYR A 1 8.02 -64.11 10.30
N GLN A 2 8.72 -64.79 9.38
CA GLN A 2 9.52 -64.14 8.32
C GLN A 2 8.72 -63.24 7.37
N HIS A 3 7.54 -63.68 6.93
CA HIS A 3 6.68 -62.88 6.05
C HIS A 3 6.27 -61.54 6.68
N LEU A 4 5.92 -61.55 7.97
CA LEU A 4 5.53 -60.34 8.71
C LEU A 4 6.69 -59.34 8.81
N GLY A 5 7.92 -59.84 9.05
CA GLY A 5 9.13 -59.00 9.07
C GLY A 5 9.44 -58.35 7.72
N GLN A 6 9.25 -59.08 6.62
CA GLN A 6 9.42 -58.54 5.27
C GLN A 6 8.36 -57.49 4.93
N THR A 7 7.10 -57.71 5.34
CA THR A 7 6.02 -56.72 5.15
C THR A 7 6.31 -55.43 5.94
N CYS A 8 6.78 -55.54 7.18
CA CYS A 8 7.14 -54.37 7.98
C CYS A 8 8.30 -53.57 7.36
N LEU A 9 9.36 -54.25 6.89
CA LEU A 9 10.48 -53.60 6.20
C LEU A 9 10.04 -52.88 4.92
N TYR A 10 9.18 -53.52 4.12
CA TYR A 10 8.61 -52.91 2.92
C TYR A 10 7.82 -51.64 3.25
N LEU A 11 6.98 -51.68 4.29
CA LEU A 11 6.20 -50.52 4.72
C LEU A 11 7.11 -49.38 5.20
N ILE A 12 8.17 -49.67 5.95
CA ILE A 12 9.12 -48.66 6.41
C ILE A 12 9.80 -47.97 5.21
N HIS A 13 10.32 -48.74 4.24
CA HIS A 13 10.91 -48.16 3.04
C HIS A 13 9.89 -47.34 2.25
N LYS A 14 8.67 -47.87 2.08
CA LYS A 14 7.63 -47.15 1.35
C LYS A 14 7.24 -45.84 2.05
N THR A 15 7.20 -45.82 3.38
CA THR A 15 6.96 -44.58 4.12
C THR A 15 8.09 -43.58 3.98
N HIS A 16 9.35 -44.03 3.94
CA HIS A 16 10.50 -43.16 3.70
C HIS A 16 10.42 -42.52 2.31
N ASP A 17 10.16 -43.33 1.27
CA ASP A 17 9.99 -42.83 -0.10
C ASP A 17 8.89 -41.77 -0.19
N LEU A 18 7.74 -42.00 0.46
CA LEU A 18 6.63 -41.06 0.48
C LEU A 18 6.98 -39.76 1.22
N ILE A 19 7.73 -39.85 2.31
CA ILE A 19 8.22 -38.70 3.08
C ILE A 19 9.16 -37.85 2.23
N ASP A 20 10.03 -38.49 1.44
CA ASP A 20 10.98 -37.86 0.53
C ASP A 20 10.29 -37.18 -0.64
N GLU A 21 9.34 -37.87 -1.29
CA GLU A 21 8.51 -37.29 -2.36
C GLU A 21 7.74 -36.08 -1.87
N ARG A 22 7.11 -36.18 -0.68
CA ARG A 22 6.40 -35.06 -0.06
C ARG A 22 7.34 -33.89 0.24
N ASN A 23 8.55 -34.16 0.73
CA ASN A 23 9.56 -33.11 0.98
C ASN A 23 9.98 -32.43 -0.33
N LYS A 24 10.21 -33.21 -1.38
CA LYS A 24 10.56 -32.70 -2.70
C LYS A 24 9.50 -31.75 -3.23
N TYR A 25 8.22 -32.17 -3.26
CA TYR A 25 7.13 -31.34 -3.74
C TYR A 25 6.92 -30.09 -2.88
N TYR A 26 7.09 -30.21 -1.55
CA TYR A 26 7.00 -29.05 -0.65
C TYR A 26 8.08 -28.00 -0.97
N ASN A 27 9.32 -28.44 -1.17
CA ASN A 27 10.43 -27.55 -1.51
C ASN A 27 10.22 -26.90 -2.89
N GLU A 28 9.84 -27.67 -3.90
CA GLU A 28 9.52 -27.16 -5.25
C GLU A 28 8.38 -26.14 -5.20
N TRP A 29 7.30 -26.44 -4.47
CA TRP A 29 6.20 -25.50 -4.28
C TRP A 29 6.67 -24.22 -3.59
N GLN A 30 7.48 -24.31 -2.54
CA GLN A 30 7.95 -23.16 -1.80
C GLN A 30 8.84 -22.25 -2.67
N THR A 31 9.69 -22.83 -3.52
CA THR A 31 10.48 -22.08 -4.52
C THR A 31 9.58 -21.44 -5.57
N ASN A 32 8.59 -22.18 -6.08
CA ASN A 32 7.70 -21.69 -7.15
C ASN A 32 6.64 -20.72 -6.65
N LYS A 33 6.29 -20.72 -5.36
CA LYS A 33 5.32 -19.80 -4.76
C LYS A 33 5.70 -18.35 -4.99
N SER A 34 6.99 -18.02 -4.93
CA SER A 34 7.50 -16.67 -5.22
C SER A 34 7.44 -16.28 -6.71
N LEU A 35 7.24 -17.25 -7.60
CA LEU A 35 7.13 -17.07 -9.05
C LEU A 35 5.66 -16.99 -9.53
N LEU A 36 4.74 -17.60 -8.76
CA LEU A 36 3.33 -17.71 -9.13
C LEU A 36 2.48 -16.49 -8.77
N THR A 37 2.99 -15.59 -7.92
CA THR A 37 2.34 -14.30 -7.67
C THR A 37 2.76 -13.29 -8.74
N PRO A 38 1.83 -12.84 -9.63
CA PRO A 38 2.15 -11.78 -10.57
C PRO A 38 2.62 -10.56 -9.78
N ARG A 39 3.87 -10.13 -10.02
CA ARG A 39 4.41 -8.96 -9.33
C ARG A 39 3.68 -7.70 -9.78
N PRO A 40 3.41 -6.76 -8.86
CA PRO A 40 2.89 -5.46 -9.23
C PRO A 40 3.83 -4.77 -10.21
N ASP A 41 3.23 -4.04 -11.15
CA ASP A 41 3.96 -3.09 -11.97
C ASP A 41 4.31 -1.86 -11.12
N TRP A 42 5.53 -1.84 -10.59
CA TRP A 42 6.00 -0.80 -9.68
C TRP A 42 6.13 0.57 -10.37
N ASP A 43 6.19 0.64 -11.69
CA ASP A 43 6.25 1.92 -12.41
C ASP A 43 4.90 2.65 -12.34
N LYS A 44 3.80 1.88 -12.31
CA LYS A 44 2.44 2.44 -12.18
C LYS A 44 2.14 3.01 -10.81
N VAL A 45 2.88 2.59 -9.78
CA VAL A 45 2.67 3.02 -8.39
C VAL A 45 2.94 4.52 -8.22
N SER A 46 3.85 5.08 -9.03
CA SER A 46 4.13 6.52 -9.06
C SER A 46 2.91 7.40 -9.33
N ASN A 47 1.85 6.87 -9.97
CA ASN A 47 0.62 7.60 -10.26
C ASN A 47 -0.34 7.67 -9.05
N VAL A 48 -0.15 6.80 -8.07
CA VAL A 48 -1.02 6.67 -6.89
C VAL A 48 -0.41 7.41 -5.69
N ILE A 49 0.91 7.50 -5.63
CA ILE A 49 1.64 8.14 -4.53
C ILE A 49 1.70 9.66 -4.74
N ASP A 50 1.34 10.41 -3.69
CA ASP A 50 1.53 11.87 -3.66
C ASP A 50 3.03 12.21 -3.75
N GLY A 51 3.41 13.12 -4.65
CA GLY A 51 4.82 13.40 -4.96
C GLY A 51 5.37 12.61 -6.16
N GLY A 52 4.57 11.75 -6.78
CA GLY A 52 4.84 11.19 -8.10
C GLY A 52 6.08 10.29 -8.17
N ILE A 53 6.71 10.26 -9.34
CA ILE A 53 7.83 9.35 -9.62
C ILE A 53 9.11 9.66 -8.83
N GLU A 54 9.35 10.94 -8.50
CA GLU A 54 10.53 11.34 -7.75
C GLU A 54 10.49 10.84 -6.31
N ARG A 55 9.34 11.02 -5.64
CA ARG A 55 9.14 10.47 -4.28
C ARG A 55 9.13 8.95 -4.29
N TRP A 56 8.51 8.33 -5.30
CA TRP A 56 8.53 6.87 -5.43
C TRP A 56 9.95 6.32 -5.56
N LYS A 57 10.82 6.93 -6.38
CA LYS A 57 12.23 6.51 -6.52
C LYS A 57 12.98 6.53 -5.19
N ILE A 58 12.74 7.53 -4.35
CA ILE A 58 13.37 7.63 -3.02
C ILE A 58 12.87 6.50 -2.11
N LEU A 59 11.56 6.24 -2.12
CA LEU A 59 10.93 5.21 -1.28
C LEU A 59 11.28 3.80 -1.74
N SER A 60 11.41 3.59 -3.04
CA SER A 60 11.66 2.28 -3.63
C SER A 60 13.12 1.88 -3.65
N ASN A 61 14.04 2.83 -3.43
CA ASN A 61 15.46 2.57 -3.55
C ASN A 61 15.91 1.50 -2.53
N GLU A 62 16.62 0.48 -3.03
CA GLU A 62 17.16 -0.64 -2.25
C GLU A 62 16.10 -1.45 -1.45
N LYS A 63 14.83 -1.47 -1.88
CA LYS A 63 13.76 -2.23 -1.21
C LYS A 63 13.39 -3.51 -1.93
N SER A 64 13.11 -4.56 -1.15
CA SER A 64 12.48 -5.80 -1.62
C SER A 64 11.03 -5.54 -2.05
N SER A 65 10.49 -6.34 -2.98
CA SER A 65 9.07 -6.29 -3.34
C SER A 65 8.11 -6.41 -2.16
N GLU A 66 8.44 -7.21 -1.13
CA GLU A 66 7.65 -7.27 0.11
C GLU A 66 7.65 -5.93 0.86
N GLN A 67 8.83 -5.32 1.00
CA GLN A 67 8.97 -4.02 1.65
C GLN A 67 8.27 -2.91 0.86
N LEU A 68 8.27 -2.99 -0.47
CA LEU A 68 7.53 -2.07 -1.33
C LEU A 68 6.02 -2.20 -1.10
N VAL A 69 5.49 -3.42 -0.92
CA VAL A 69 4.08 -3.64 -0.55
C VAL A 69 3.78 -2.97 0.79
N ASP A 70 4.63 -3.16 1.80
CA ASP A 70 4.42 -2.55 3.12
C ASP A 70 4.43 -1.02 3.07
N ILE A 71 5.33 -0.43 2.28
CA ILE A 71 5.38 1.02 2.05
C ILE A 71 4.10 1.50 1.37
N LEU A 72 3.61 0.77 0.35
CA LEU A 72 2.38 1.10 -0.35
C LEU A 72 1.15 1.00 0.55
N ILE A 73 1.06 -0.07 1.35
CA ILE A 73 0.00 -0.25 2.34
C ILE A 73 0.03 0.87 3.36
N LYS A 74 1.21 1.26 3.85
CA LYS A 74 1.37 2.41 4.74
C LYS A 74 0.95 3.69 4.05
N GLU A 75 1.30 3.90 2.79
CA GLU A 75 0.94 5.13 2.08
C GLU A 75 -0.57 5.24 1.90
N ILE A 76 -1.22 4.16 1.43
CA ILE A 76 -2.68 4.06 1.28
C ILE A 76 -3.38 4.18 2.66
N ASN A 77 -2.85 3.55 3.70
CA ASN A 77 -3.43 3.64 5.05
C ASN A 77 -3.16 4.98 5.73
N ASN A 78 -2.04 5.63 5.42
CA ASN A 78 -1.76 7.00 5.84
C ASN A 78 -2.68 7.98 5.10
N GLU A 79 -3.21 7.64 3.92
CA GLU A 79 -4.33 8.40 3.35
C GLU A 79 -5.54 8.45 4.31
N ASN A 80 -5.71 7.46 5.19
CA ASN A 80 -6.75 7.42 6.22
C ASN A 80 -6.30 8.07 7.56
N GLN A 81 -5.01 8.35 7.77
CA GLN A 81 -4.47 8.91 9.03
C GLN A 81 -3.94 10.35 8.91
N ILE A 82 -3.72 10.87 7.69
CA ILE A 82 -3.37 12.29 7.47
C ILE A 82 -4.53 13.22 7.89
N GLU A 83 -5.72 12.68 8.18
CA GLU A 83 -6.79 13.40 8.88
C GLU A 83 -6.44 13.78 10.34
N LYS A 84 -5.32 13.30 10.90
CA LYS A 84 -5.04 13.42 12.36
C LYS A 84 -3.74 14.09 12.79
N ILE A 85 -2.98 14.76 11.92
CA ILE A 85 -1.80 15.51 12.38
C ILE A 85 -2.02 17.02 12.28
N ASN A 86 -2.76 17.54 13.27
CA ASN A 86 -2.43 18.71 14.10
C ASN A 86 -1.84 19.98 13.46
N GLU A 87 -2.27 20.37 12.26
CA GLU A 87 -2.25 21.77 11.87
C GLU A 87 -3.70 22.24 11.91
N GLN A 88 -3.99 23.40 12.51
CA GLN A 88 -5.32 24.00 12.43
C GLN A 88 -5.68 24.14 10.94
N ASN A 89 -6.46 23.19 10.43
CA ASN A 89 -6.94 23.16 9.04
C ASN A 89 -7.97 24.26 8.78
N TYR A 90 -7.93 25.35 9.55
CA TYR A 90 -8.78 26.49 9.40
C TYR A 90 -8.03 27.76 9.80
N PHE A 91 -8.39 28.85 9.15
CA PHE A 91 -8.04 30.19 9.60
C PHE A 91 -9.33 30.99 9.80
N ASP A 92 -9.28 31.99 10.68
CA ASP A 92 -10.41 32.87 10.91
C ASP A 92 -10.54 33.90 9.78
N ALA A 93 -11.78 34.17 9.38
CA ALA A 93 -12.06 35.15 8.35
C ALA A 93 -11.63 36.57 8.76
N ILE A 94 -11.07 37.32 7.80
CA ILE A 94 -10.56 38.68 8.03
C ILE A 94 -11.71 39.71 8.12
N GLY A 95 -12.83 39.45 7.45
CA GLY A 95 -14.01 40.32 7.40
C GLY A 95 -14.54 40.51 5.97
N ASP A 96 -15.58 41.31 5.83
CA ASP A 96 -16.30 41.60 4.58
C ASP A 96 -16.08 43.03 4.05
N ASP A 97 -15.06 43.72 4.58
CA ASP A 97 -14.72 45.10 4.21
C ASP A 97 -14.27 45.21 2.74
N LEU A 98 -14.44 46.39 2.15
CA LEU A 98 -14.04 46.73 0.79
C LEU A 98 -12.51 46.61 0.60
N LEU A 99 -11.73 46.73 1.67
CA LEU A 99 -10.28 46.54 1.69
C LEU A 99 -9.84 45.08 1.61
N VAL A 100 -10.72 44.12 1.93
CA VAL A 100 -10.44 42.69 1.80
C VAL A 100 -10.70 42.26 0.35
N LEU A 101 -9.82 41.42 -0.20
CA LEU A 101 -9.97 40.90 -1.56
C LEU A 101 -11.32 40.18 -1.73
N PRO A 102 -12.05 40.36 -2.84
CA PRO A 102 -13.41 39.83 -3.01
C PRO A 102 -13.56 38.34 -2.70
N PHE A 103 -12.57 37.52 -3.06
CA PHE A 103 -12.57 36.07 -2.86
C PHE A 103 -12.22 35.62 -1.43
N LEU A 104 -11.88 36.56 -0.54
CA LEU A 104 -11.61 36.33 0.88
C LEU A 104 -12.64 37.00 1.79
N ARG A 105 -13.62 37.73 1.23
CA ARG A 105 -14.66 38.42 2.00
C ARG A 105 -15.62 37.42 2.61
N MET A 106 -15.50 37.24 3.92
CA MET A 106 -16.34 36.36 4.72
C MET A 106 -16.59 37.04 6.08
N PRO A 107 -17.76 36.82 6.71
CA PRO A 107 -18.03 37.40 8.02
C PRO A 107 -17.00 36.91 9.05
N LYS A 108 -16.52 37.82 9.92
CA LYS A 108 -15.40 37.58 10.87
C LYS A 108 -15.56 36.36 11.79
N ASN A 109 -16.77 35.87 11.98
CA ASN A 109 -17.05 34.67 12.78
C ASN A 109 -17.04 33.37 11.97
N THR A 110 -16.62 33.43 10.70
CA THR A 110 -16.55 32.24 9.84
C THR A 110 -15.17 31.62 9.92
N ARG A 111 -15.13 30.31 10.19
CA ARG A 111 -13.91 29.50 10.06
C ARG A 111 -13.76 29.06 8.62
N ILE A 112 -12.66 29.45 7.99
CA ILE A 112 -12.34 29.07 6.61
C ILE A 112 -11.43 27.85 6.68
N PHE A 113 -11.93 26.71 6.23
CA PHE A 113 -11.15 25.48 6.23
C PHE A 113 -10.17 25.46 5.08
N ASN A 114 -8.89 25.26 5.38
CA ASN A 114 -7.88 24.95 4.38
C ASN A 114 -8.12 23.53 3.89
N ARG A 115 -8.90 23.41 2.82
CA ARG A 115 -9.03 22.13 2.12
C ARG A 115 -7.71 21.90 1.41
N ARG A 116 -6.90 20.97 1.92
CA ARG A 116 -5.76 20.43 1.18
C ARG A 116 -6.31 19.63 0.00
N MET A 117 -6.51 20.31 -1.13
CA MET A 117 -7.14 19.75 -2.31
C MET A 117 -6.15 18.84 -3.05
N ARG A 118 -6.45 17.54 -3.10
CA ARG A 118 -5.66 16.58 -3.89
C ARG A 118 -5.91 16.80 -5.39
N ARG A 119 -4.91 16.48 -6.23
CA ARG A 119 -4.98 16.66 -7.71
C ARG A 119 -6.26 16.13 -8.35
N ARG A 120 -6.76 14.96 -7.89
CA ARG A 120 -8.03 14.38 -8.35
C ARG A 120 -9.23 15.27 -7.98
N MET A 121 -9.32 15.72 -6.73
CA MET A 121 -10.39 16.62 -6.27
C MET A 121 -10.31 17.99 -6.93
N THR A 122 -9.11 18.55 -7.10
CA THR A 122 -8.90 19.80 -7.82
C THR A 122 -9.38 19.67 -9.27
N GLY A 123 -9.07 18.55 -9.93
CA GLY A 123 -9.53 18.26 -11.28
C GLY A 123 -11.05 18.06 -11.40
N LEU A 124 -11.73 17.63 -10.34
CA LEU A 124 -13.19 17.54 -10.30
C LEU A 124 -13.82 18.94 -10.14
N LEU A 125 -13.35 19.74 -9.19
CA LEU A 125 -13.92 21.07 -8.96
C LEU A 125 -13.67 22.04 -10.11
N ILE A 126 -12.50 21.98 -10.76
CA ILE A 126 -12.24 22.80 -11.95
C ILE A 126 -13.23 22.48 -13.09
N LYS A 127 -13.78 21.26 -13.13
CA LYS A 127 -14.82 20.89 -14.11
C LYS A 127 -16.23 21.28 -13.68
N GLU A 128 -16.43 21.56 -12.40
CA GLU A 128 -17.73 21.97 -11.82
C GLU A 128 -17.93 23.49 -11.80
N ILE A 129 -16.86 24.27 -12.00
CA ILE A 129 -16.87 25.74 -12.14
C ILE A 129 -17.06 26.11 -13.62
#